data_AF-A0A8T0VB62-F1
#
_entry.id   AF-A0A8T0VB62-F1
#
_cell.length_a   1.000
_cell.length_b   1.000
_cell.length_c   1.000
_cell.angle_alpha   90.00
_cell.angle_beta   90.00
_cell.angle_gamma   90.00
#
_symmetry.space_group_name_H-M   'P 1'
#
loop_
_entity.id
_entity.type
_entity.pdbx_description
1 polymer ?
#
loop_
_entity_poly.entity_id
_entity_poly.type
_entity_poly.pdbx_seq_one_letter_code
_entity_poly.pdbx_strand_id
1 'polypeptide(L)'
;MSSSPACSRTAWAWGSRSHWPPSDVDAILRLRDTELKSMGSGSKAFMAYVVEGLGNLLDWDQAMAYQRKNGSFFNSPATTAAAAIHNYNGRALDYLDTLISKFGSSVPTVYPWNAYSRLRMVDTLEKMGIAVGFSGEIDSVLDMIYSSWLANNEEITQDMATCAMAFRLLRLHGYDVASDRLTQFSEESSFHDSVQGHLNDSEALLELYKASQVQILKEEPILENIGSWSAKLLNEQLCSNKISRSVDPAEVEHVLKIPFYGTLDRLEHRWNIEHSKIGGFQMLKSAYRDCQVDEGMVALAADGFHASQVWYQQEL
;
A
#
# COMPACT_ATOMS: atom_id res chain seq x y z
N MET A 1 20.72 -4.92 -9.43
CA MET A 1 19.70 -4.12 -10.14
C MET A 1 19.27 -4.90 -11.38
N SER A 2 18.11 -5.55 -11.33
CA SER A 2 17.53 -6.23 -12.49
C SER A 2 16.91 -5.18 -13.41
N SER A 3 17.48 -4.96 -14.60
CA SER A 3 16.87 -4.09 -15.61
C SER A 3 15.70 -4.83 -16.26
N SER A 4 14.54 -4.16 -16.35
CA SER A 4 13.36 -4.70 -17.03
C SER A 4 13.68 -5.10 -18.48
N PRO A 5 13.10 -6.20 -19.00
CA PRO A 5 13.27 -6.63 -20.40
C PRO A 5 13.07 -5.53 -21.45
N ALA A 6 12.13 -4.60 -21.21
CA ALA A 6 11.85 -3.49 -22.11
C ALA A 6 13.03 -2.50 -22.15
N CYS A 7 13.57 -2.13 -20.99
CA CYS A 7 14.76 -1.28 -20.89
C CYS A 7 15.98 -1.95 -21.54
N SER A 8 16.12 -3.27 -21.39
CA SER A 8 17.17 -4.03 -22.06
C SER A 8 17.04 -3.93 -23.59
N ARG A 9 15.85 -4.14 -24.18
CA ARG A 9 15.66 -3.97 -25.63
C ARG A 9 16.01 -2.56 -26.11
N THR A 10 15.59 -1.52 -25.38
CA THR A 10 15.92 -0.13 -25.73
C THR A 10 17.43 0.11 -25.66
N ALA A 11 18.10 -0.33 -24.59
CA ALA A 11 19.55 -0.19 -24.45
C ALA A 11 20.31 -0.90 -25.60
N TRP A 12 19.87 -2.10 -25.99
CA TRP A 12 20.41 -2.84 -27.13
C TRP A 12 20.19 -2.08 -28.46
N ALA A 13 19.00 -1.53 -28.69
CA ALA A 13 18.70 -0.75 -29.88
C ALA A 13 19.57 0.51 -30.01
N TRP A 14 20.03 1.05 -28.88
CA TRP A 14 20.94 2.21 -28.81
C TRP A 14 22.42 1.82 -28.76
N GLY A 15 22.76 0.54 -29.00
CA GLY A 15 24.13 0.06 -29.08
C GLY A 15 24.86 -0.09 -27.74
N SER A 16 24.13 -0.04 -26.61
CA SER A 16 24.72 -0.24 -25.29
C SER A 16 25.00 -1.73 -25.04
N ARG A 17 26.23 -2.08 -24.63
CA ARG A 17 26.58 -3.46 -24.27
C ARG A 17 25.95 -3.84 -22.92
N SER A 18 24.96 -4.72 -22.96
CA SER A 18 24.48 -5.43 -21.78
C SER A 18 25.53 -6.42 -21.29
N HIS A 19 25.76 -6.50 -19.98
CA HIS A 19 26.61 -7.53 -19.36
C HIS A 19 25.90 -8.90 -19.29
N TRP A 20 24.61 -8.98 -19.68
CA TRP A 20 23.82 -10.19 -19.62
C TRP A 20 23.98 -11.04 -20.89
N PRO A 21 24.06 -12.38 -20.75
CA PRO A 21 23.97 -13.30 -21.88
C PRO A 21 22.69 -13.06 -22.69
N PRO A 22 22.74 -13.08 -24.03
CA PRO A 22 21.54 -12.95 -24.87
C PRO A 22 20.44 -13.96 -24.54
N SER A 23 20.82 -15.18 -24.12
CA SER A 23 19.89 -16.23 -23.70
C SER A 23 19.02 -15.84 -22.50
N ASP A 24 19.59 -15.09 -21.55
CA ASP A 24 18.91 -14.69 -20.32
C ASP A 24 17.90 -13.58 -20.63
N VAL A 25 18.29 -12.64 -21.50
CA VAL A 25 17.39 -11.60 -22.00
C VAL A 25 16.23 -12.22 -22.77
N ASP A 26 16.48 -13.20 -23.65
CA ASP A 26 15.44 -13.90 -24.39
C ASP A 26 14.51 -14.71 -23.47
N ALA A 27 15.04 -15.35 -22.44
CA ALA A 27 14.24 -16.07 -21.45
C ALA A 27 13.28 -15.11 -20.71
N ILE A 28 13.79 -13.96 -20.24
CA ILE A 28 12.98 -12.93 -19.59
C ILE A 28 11.91 -12.37 -20.53
N LEU A 29 12.23 -12.18 -21.82
CA LEU A 29 11.26 -11.73 -22.82
C LEU A 29 10.15 -12.75 -23.09
N ARG A 30 10.49 -14.04 -23.15
CA ARG A 30 9.49 -15.11 -23.29
C ARG A 30 8.59 -15.20 -22.07
N LEU A 31 9.15 -15.06 -20.86
CA LEU A 31 8.39 -15.00 -19.61
C LEU A 31 7.36 -13.86 -19.66
N ARG A 32 7.81 -12.64 -20.02
CA ARG A 32 6.93 -11.49 -20.20
C ARG A 32 5.82 -11.78 -21.22
N ASP A 33 6.15 -12.30 -22.39
CA ASP A 33 5.17 -12.53 -23.44
C ASP A 33 4.15 -13.63 -23.07
N THR A 34 4.56 -14.63 -22.27
CA THR A 34 3.64 -15.63 -21.70
C THR A 34 2.73 -15.00 -20.66
N GLU A 35 3.27 -14.17 -19.77
CA GLU A 35 2.51 -13.47 -18.74
C GLU A 35 1.46 -12.55 -19.35
N LEU A 36 1.84 -11.74 -20.35
CA LEU A 36 0.93 -10.88 -21.12
C LEU A 36 -0.18 -11.65 -21.84
N LYS A 37 0.09 -12.89 -22.31
CA LYS A 37 -0.94 -13.74 -22.93
C LYS A 37 -1.89 -14.38 -21.91
N SER A 38 -1.40 -14.64 -20.70
CA SER A 38 -2.21 -15.22 -19.62
C SER A 38 -3.14 -14.21 -18.94
N MET A 39 -2.92 -12.92 -19.20
CA MET A 39 -3.66 -11.82 -18.61
C MET A 39 -5.06 -11.66 -19.23
N GLY A 40 -6.10 -11.88 -18.42
CA GLY A 40 -7.50 -11.65 -18.76
C GLY A 40 -7.96 -10.18 -18.59
N SER A 41 -9.27 -9.92 -18.60
CA SER A 41 -9.84 -8.55 -18.51
C SER A 41 -9.50 -7.80 -17.21
N GLY A 42 -9.23 -8.50 -16.11
CA GLY A 42 -8.78 -7.91 -14.84
C GLY A 42 -7.37 -7.30 -14.92
N SER A 43 -6.59 -7.61 -15.96
CA SER A 43 -5.22 -7.11 -16.11
C SER A 43 -5.12 -5.67 -16.61
N LYS A 44 -6.24 -5.01 -16.94
CA LYS A 44 -6.19 -3.65 -17.54
C LYS A 44 -5.52 -2.62 -16.64
N ALA A 45 -5.83 -2.62 -15.34
CA ALA A 45 -5.22 -1.67 -14.40
C ALA A 45 -3.72 -1.92 -14.24
N PHE A 46 -3.33 -3.19 -14.09
CA PHE A 46 -1.92 -3.57 -13.98
C PHE A 46 -1.14 -3.26 -15.27
N MET A 47 -1.70 -3.55 -16.44
CA MET A 47 -1.11 -3.19 -17.73
C MET A 47 -0.94 -1.69 -17.91
N ALA A 48 -1.94 -0.89 -17.53
CA ALA A 48 -1.80 0.55 -17.52
C ALA A 48 -0.72 1.01 -16.52
N TYR A 49 -0.61 0.35 -15.36
CA TYR A 49 0.41 0.66 -14.36
C TYR A 49 1.83 0.42 -14.87
N VAL A 50 2.09 -0.67 -15.62
CA VAL A 50 3.44 -1.00 -16.13
C VAL A 50 3.66 -0.60 -17.60
N VAL A 51 2.87 0.36 -18.10
CA VAL A 51 2.86 0.73 -19.52
C VAL A 51 4.22 1.11 -20.10
N GLU A 52 5.11 1.69 -19.27
CA GLU A 52 6.46 2.05 -19.70
C GLU A 52 7.28 0.84 -20.21
N GLY A 53 6.88 -0.38 -19.82
CA GLY A 53 7.48 -1.64 -20.26
C GLY A 53 6.76 -2.34 -21.42
N LEU A 54 5.60 -1.84 -21.85
CA LEU A 54 4.74 -2.49 -22.84
C LEU A 54 4.93 -1.94 -24.26
N GLY A 55 5.41 -0.70 -24.41
CA GLY A 55 5.58 -0.06 -25.71
C GLY A 55 4.26 0.00 -26.48
N ASN A 56 4.24 -0.49 -27.72
CA ASN A 56 3.05 -0.44 -28.59
C ASN A 56 1.99 -1.51 -28.28
N LEU A 57 2.19 -2.33 -27.23
CA LEU A 57 1.26 -3.41 -26.87
C LEU A 57 0.03 -2.91 -26.11
N LEU A 58 0.07 -1.69 -25.55
CA LEU A 58 -1.05 -1.16 -24.78
C LEU A 58 -1.98 -0.31 -25.65
N ASP A 59 -3.27 -0.47 -25.40
CA ASP A 59 -4.29 0.50 -25.74
C ASP A 59 -4.21 1.71 -24.79
N TRP A 60 -3.61 2.81 -25.29
CA TRP A 60 -3.44 4.03 -24.52
C TRP A 60 -4.76 4.69 -24.13
N ASP A 61 -5.82 4.51 -24.91
CA ASP A 61 -7.14 5.05 -24.57
C ASP A 61 -7.69 4.39 -23.31
N GLN A 62 -7.36 3.12 -23.07
CA GLN A 62 -7.70 2.45 -21.81
C GLN A 62 -6.83 2.92 -20.64
N ALA A 63 -5.54 3.19 -20.85
CA ALA A 63 -4.68 3.73 -19.80
C ALA A 63 -5.17 5.11 -19.30
N MET A 64 -5.74 5.93 -20.19
CA MET A 64 -6.26 7.26 -19.85
C MET A 64 -7.33 7.24 -18.75
N ALA A 65 -8.05 6.13 -18.58
CA ALA A 65 -9.03 5.95 -17.51
C ALA A 65 -8.41 6.01 -16.09
N TYR A 66 -7.08 5.83 -15.98
CA TYR A 66 -6.36 5.81 -14.70
C TYR A 66 -5.59 7.10 -14.39
N GLN A 67 -5.80 8.16 -15.17
CA GLN A 67 -5.19 9.47 -14.88
C GLN A 67 -5.89 10.14 -13.69
N ARG A 68 -5.13 10.41 -12.62
CA ARG A 68 -5.61 11.07 -11.39
C ARG A 68 -5.78 12.58 -11.58
N LYS A 69 -6.46 13.23 -10.64
CA LYS A 69 -6.65 14.70 -10.62
C LYS A 69 -5.34 15.48 -10.66
N ASN A 70 -4.31 15.00 -9.97
CA ASN A 70 -2.97 15.60 -9.96
C ASN A 70 -2.20 15.43 -11.29
N GLY A 71 -2.78 14.78 -12.31
CA GLY A 71 -2.17 14.57 -13.63
C GLY A 71 -1.36 13.29 -13.75
N SER A 72 -1.05 12.62 -12.63
CA SER A 72 -0.31 11.36 -12.63
C SER A 72 -1.16 10.17 -13.08
N PHE A 73 -0.48 9.11 -13.49
CA PHE A 73 -1.05 7.77 -13.62
C PHE A 73 -0.59 6.93 -12.44
N PHE A 74 -1.53 6.48 -11.61
CA PHE A 74 -1.26 5.68 -10.40
C PHE A 74 -0.25 6.33 -9.42
N ASN A 75 -0.10 7.66 -9.42
CA ASN A 75 0.99 8.35 -8.70
C ASN A 75 2.41 7.87 -9.10
N SER A 76 2.58 7.14 -10.21
CA SER A 76 3.87 6.62 -10.66
C SER A 76 4.53 7.57 -11.64
N PRO A 77 5.71 8.12 -11.34
CA PRO A 77 6.42 8.99 -12.28
C PRO A 77 6.83 8.26 -13.56
N ALA A 78 7.19 6.98 -13.46
CA ALA A 78 7.55 6.16 -14.63
C ALA A 78 6.36 5.96 -15.59
N THR A 79 5.19 5.58 -15.06
CA THR A 79 3.96 5.43 -15.88
C THR A 79 3.58 6.76 -16.51
N THR A 80 3.64 7.84 -15.71
CA THR A 80 3.24 9.17 -16.15
C THR A 80 4.17 9.72 -17.24
N ALA A 81 5.47 9.47 -17.13
CA ALA A 81 6.44 9.82 -18.16
C ALA A 81 6.18 9.07 -19.48
N ALA A 82 5.87 7.78 -19.42
CA ALA A 82 5.49 7.03 -20.62
C ALA A 82 4.22 7.60 -21.28
N ALA A 83 3.19 7.94 -20.49
CA ALA A 83 1.99 8.58 -21.01
C ALA A 83 2.26 9.96 -21.63
N ALA A 84 3.14 10.76 -21.03
CA ALA A 84 3.54 12.07 -21.56
C ALA A 84 4.27 11.94 -22.90
N ILE A 85 5.16 10.95 -23.05
CA ILE A 85 5.91 10.68 -24.28
C ILE A 85 4.98 10.22 -25.41
N HIS A 86 4.01 9.36 -25.12
CA HIS A 86 3.15 8.77 -26.14
C HIS A 86 2.04 9.71 -26.63
N ASN A 87 1.39 10.43 -25.70
CA ASN A 87 0.16 11.18 -26.01
C ASN A 87 0.30 12.71 -25.92
N TYR A 88 1.49 13.24 -25.60
CA TYR A 88 1.71 14.66 -25.33
C TYR A 88 0.71 15.23 -24.30
N ASN A 89 0.45 14.45 -23.24
CA ASN A 89 -0.52 14.78 -22.21
C ASN A 89 -0.01 15.91 -21.31
N GLY A 90 -0.60 17.12 -21.45
CA GLY A 90 -0.20 18.30 -20.68
C GLY A 90 -0.28 18.12 -19.16
N ARG A 91 -1.33 17.45 -18.67
CA ARG A 91 -1.49 17.20 -17.22
C ARG A 91 -0.44 16.24 -16.67
N ALA A 92 -0.02 15.26 -17.48
CA ALA A 92 1.09 14.38 -17.12
C ALA A 92 2.41 15.14 -17.06
N LEU A 93 2.64 16.08 -17.98
CA LEU A 93 3.81 16.96 -17.96
C LEU A 93 3.78 17.88 -16.72
N ASP A 94 2.65 18.51 -16.42
CA ASP A 94 2.48 19.36 -15.24
C ASP A 94 2.85 18.60 -13.95
N TYR A 95 2.37 17.36 -13.82
CA TYR A 95 2.72 16.49 -12.70
C TYR A 95 4.24 16.24 -12.63
N LEU A 96 4.89 15.89 -13.74
CA LEU A 96 6.33 15.62 -13.78
C LEU A 96 7.15 16.88 -13.46
N ASP A 97 6.72 18.05 -13.95
CA ASP A 97 7.35 19.34 -13.64
C ASP A 97 7.25 19.67 -12.14
N THR A 98 6.12 19.32 -11.49
CA THR A 98 6.01 19.46 -10.03
C THR A 98 7.02 18.58 -9.27
N LEU A 99 7.30 17.37 -9.78
CA LEU A 99 8.28 16.47 -9.18
C LEU A 99 9.70 17.00 -9.37
N ILE A 100 10.06 17.45 -10.56
CA ILE A 100 11.38 18.03 -10.86
C ILE A 100 11.60 19.28 -10.00
N SER A 101 10.57 20.12 -9.86
CA SER A 101 10.63 21.31 -9.00
C SER A 101 10.88 20.96 -7.53
N LYS A 102 10.34 19.83 -7.06
CA LYS A 102 10.44 19.39 -5.66
C LYS A 102 11.70 18.57 -5.35
N PHE A 103 12.10 17.69 -6.26
CA PHE A 103 13.14 16.68 -6.05
C PHE A 103 14.38 16.90 -6.92
N GLY A 104 14.38 17.93 -7.76
CA GLY A 104 15.50 18.28 -8.63
C GLY A 104 15.67 17.25 -9.75
N SER A 105 16.84 16.61 -9.78
CA SER A 105 17.24 15.67 -10.85
C SER A 105 16.78 14.23 -10.61
N SER A 106 15.86 13.99 -9.68
CA SER A 106 15.42 12.63 -9.32
C SER A 106 13.95 12.63 -8.96
N VAL A 107 13.30 11.47 -9.05
CA VAL A 107 11.89 11.30 -8.70
C VAL A 107 11.72 10.02 -7.87
N PRO A 108 10.76 9.98 -6.92
CA PRO A 108 10.44 8.76 -6.19
C PRO A 108 9.72 7.73 -7.09
N THR A 109 9.51 6.51 -6.58
CA THR A 109 8.76 5.48 -7.30
C THR A 109 7.25 5.77 -7.35
N VAL A 110 6.75 6.50 -6.34
CA VAL A 110 5.35 6.90 -6.17
C VAL A 110 5.26 8.28 -5.50
N TYR A 111 4.37 9.16 -5.97
CA TYR A 111 4.09 10.47 -5.37
C TYR A 111 2.74 11.08 -5.82
N PRO A 112 1.97 11.76 -4.95
CA PRO A 112 2.19 11.87 -3.50
C PRO A 112 1.92 10.53 -2.79
N TRP A 113 2.52 10.39 -1.61
CA TRP A 113 2.40 9.21 -0.74
C TRP A 113 2.31 9.66 0.72
N ASN A 114 1.82 10.88 0.95
CA ASN A 114 1.87 11.52 2.27
C ASN A 114 0.82 10.94 3.22
N ALA A 115 -0.37 10.60 2.70
CA ALA A 115 -1.48 10.17 3.53
C ALA A 115 -1.19 8.79 4.15
N TYR A 116 -0.78 7.85 3.30
CA TYR A 116 -0.41 6.50 3.72
C TYR A 116 0.70 6.50 4.78
N SER A 117 1.84 7.16 4.52
CA SER A 117 2.96 7.17 5.47
C SER A 117 2.59 7.78 6.83
N ARG A 118 1.73 8.82 6.83
CA ARG A 118 1.25 9.44 8.07
C ARG A 118 0.30 8.52 8.84
N LEU A 119 -0.65 7.89 8.16
CA LEU A 119 -1.56 6.92 8.77
C LEU A 119 -0.81 5.72 9.33
N ARG A 120 0.18 5.21 8.59
CA ARG A 120 1.04 4.11 9.02
C ARG A 120 1.87 4.47 10.25
N MET A 121 2.33 5.72 10.35
CA MET A 121 3.02 6.21 11.55
C MET A 121 2.08 6.22 12.76
N VAL A 122 0.86 6.74 12.62
CA VAL A 122 -0.15 6.70 13.69
C VAL A 122 -0.42 5.27 14.13
N ASP A 123 -0.74 4.38 13.19
CA ASP A 123 -0.97 2.95 13.45
C ASP A 123 0.19 2.28 14.17
N THR A 124 1.43 2.62 13.79
CA THR A 124 2.65 2.12 14.44
C THR A 124 2.77 2.61 15.88
N LEU A 125 2.57 3.90 16.14
CA LEU A 125 2.66 4.48 17.49
C LEU A 125 1.61 3.87 18.43
N GLU A 126 0.41 3.62 17.93
CA GLU A 126 -0.68 2.98 18.67
C GLU A 126 -0.37 1.52 18.98
N LYS A 127 -0.02 0.73 17.96
CA LYS A 127 0.36 -0.68 18.14
C LYS A 127 1.53 -0.87 19.09
N MET A 128 2.45 0.09 19.16
CA MET A 128 3.59 0.07 20.08
C MET A 128 3.23 0.51 21.50
N GLY A 129 2.03 1.05 21.74
CA GLY A 129 1.61 1.55 23.04
C GLY A 129 2.31 2.85 23.47
N ILE A 130 2.86 3.62 22.52
CA ILE A 130 3.57 4.89 22.78
C ILE A 130 2.81 6.11 22.28
N ALA A 131 1.63 5.93 21.68
CA ALA A 131 0.78 7.00 21.15
C ALA A 131 0.47 8.14 22.14
N VAL A 132 0.38 7.85 23.44
CA VAL A 132 0.12 8.86 24.48
C VAL A 132 1.16 9.97 24.50
N GLY A 133 2.42 9.67 24.15
CA GLY A 133 3.49 10.66 24.07
C GLY A 133 3.39 11.60 22.85
N PHE A 134 2.52 11.30 21.90
CA PHE A 134 2.39 11.96 20.60
C PHE A 134 0.94 12.34 20.27
N SER A 135 0.08 12.47 21.30
CA SER A 135 -1.36 12.65 21.08
C SER A 135 -1.67 13.89 20.23
N GLY A 136 -0.97 15.02 20.46
CA GLY A 136 -1.18 16.24 19.69
C GLY A 136 -0.78 16.10 18.21
N GLU A 137 0.30 15.39 17.92
CA GLU A 137 0.73 15.08 16.56
C GLU A 137 -0.23 14.11 15.86
N ILE A 138 -0.71 13.10 16.60
CA ILE A 138 -1.69 12.13 16.10
C ILE A 138 -3.01 12.85 15.75
N ASP A 139 -3.53 13.67 16.67
CA ASP A 139 -4.74 14.46 16.45
C ASP A 139 -4.60 15.35 15.20
N SER A 140 -3.47 16.07 15.09
CA SER A 140 -3.20 16.92 13.93
C SER A 140 -3.13 16.14 12.61
N VAL A 141 -2.59 14.93 12.62
CA VAL A 141 -2.56 14.07 11.44
C VAL A 141 -3.97 13.59 11.09
N LEU A 142 -4.73 13.11 12.06
CA LEU A 142 -6.07 12.59 11.84
C LEU A 142 -7.04 13.68 11.38
N ASP A 143 -6.94 14.91 11.91
CA ASP A 143 -7.71 16.07 11.44
C ASP A 143 -7.45 16.39 9.96
N MET A 144 -6.18 16.31 9.54
CA MET A 144 -5.78 16.52 8.14
C MET A 144 -6.31 15.41 7.24
N ILE A 145 -6.24 14.14 7.68
CA ILE A 145 -6.78 13.01 6.95
C ILE A 145 -8.31 13.11 6.87
N TYR A 146 -8.99 13.47 7.97
CA TYR A 146 -10.43 13.64 8.01
C TYR A 146 -10.90 14.73 7.04
N SER A 147 -10.21 15.87 7.02
CA SER A 147 -10.47 16.93 6.04
C SER A 147 -10.34 16.43 4.60
N SER A 148 -9.32 15.62 4.32
CA SER A 148 -9.10 15.00 3.01
C SER A 148 -10.13 13.93 2.67
N TRP A 149 -10.59 13.18 3.67
CA TRP A 149 -11.64 12.17 3.57
C TRP A 149 -12.97 12.82 3.18
N LEU A 150 -13.37 13.89 3.88
CA LEU A 150 -14.57 14.67 3.56
C LEU A 150 -14.50 15.29 2.16
N ALA A 151 -13.32 15.76 1.75
CA ALA A 151 -13.07 16.30 0.41
C ALA A 151 -13.02 15.24 -0.70
N ASN A 152 -13.18 13.94 -0.37
CA ASN A 152 -13.06 12.83 -1.31
C ASN A 152 -11.74 12.86 -2.10
N ASN A 153 -10.63 13.14 -1.39
CA ASN A 153 -9.31 13.25 -1.97
C ASN A 153 -8.85 11.89 -2.54
N GLU A 154 -8.46 11.87 -3.81
CA GLU A 154 -8.01 10.66 -4.52
C GLU A 154 -6.73 10.05 -3.95
N GLU A 155 -5.91 10.81 -3.23
CA GLU A 155 -4.77 10.24 -2.50
C GLU A 155 -5.21 9.19 -1.47
N ILE A 156 -6.38 9.39 -0.85
CA ILE A 156 -6.97 8.43 0.09
C ILE A 156 -7.88 7.46 -0.66
N THR A 157 -8.83 7.98 -1.43
CA THR A 157 -9.96 7.18 -1.91
C THR A 157 -9.63 6.24 -3.06
N GLN A 158 -8.53 6.45 -3.79
CA GLN A 158 -8.13 5.60 -4.92
C GLN A 158 -7.07 4.55 -4.54
N ASP A 159 -6.62 4.51 -3.28
CA ASP A 159 -5.68 3.51 -2.80
C ASP A 159 -6.33 2.65 -1.71
N MET A 160 -6.38 1.33 -1.92
CA MET A 160 -7.09 0.39 -1.04
C MET A 160 -6.55 0.42 0.39
N ALA A 161 -5.23 0.30 0.54
CA ALA A 161 -4.59 0.26 1.86
C ALA A 161 -4.79 1.59 2.60
N THR A 162 -4.56 2.72 1.90
CA THR A 162 -4.73 4.07 2.47
C THR A 162 -6.18 4.32 2.87
N CYS A 163 -7.15 3.99 2.02
CA CYS A 163 -8.56 4.19 2.31
C CYS A 163 -9.03 3.36 3.49
N ALA A 164 -8.65 2.07 3.53
CA ALA A 164 -9.00 1.16 4.62
C ALA A 164 -8.39 1.61 5.96
N MET A 165 -7.10 1.99 5.96
CA MET A 165 -6.41 2.47 7.15
C MET A 165 -6.98 3.82 7.63
N ALA A 166 -7.25 4.75 6.71
CA ALA A 166 -7.89 6.03 7.02
C ALA A 166 -9.25 5.80 7.68
N PHE A 167 -10.11 4.96 7.08
CA PHE A 167 -11.41 4.61 7.64
C PHE A 167 -11.26 4.05 9.06
N ARG A 168 -10.39 3.06 9.23
CA ARG A 168 -10.18 2.39 10.52
C ARG A 168 -9.73 3.37 11.60
N LEU A 169 -8.66 4.13 11.34
CA LEU A 169 -8.09 5.05 12.33
C LEU A 169 -9.05 6.20 12.64
N LEU A 170 -9.66 6.82 11.62
CA LEU A 170 -10.65 7.89 11.85
C LEU A 170 -11.82 7.38 12.70
N ARG A 171 -12.33 6.18 12.39
CA ARG A 171 -13.45 5.61 13.13
C ARG A 171 -13.08 5.29 14.58
N LEU A 172 -11.91 4.71 14.83
CA LEU A 172 -11.43 4.40 16.18
C LEU A 172 -11.19 5.65 17.03
N HIS A 173 -10.86 6.77 16.40
CA HIS A 173 -10.71 8.08 17.06
C HIS A 173 -12.02 8.88 17.15
N GLY A 174 -13.16 8.29 16.79
CA GLY A 174 -14.47 8.89 16.98
C GLY A 174 -14.87 9.91 15.90
N TYR A 175 -14.14 9.99 14.78
CA TYR A 175 -14.58 10.77 13.63
C TYR A 175 -15.79 10.11 12.95
N ASP A 176 -16.71 10.95 12.47
CA ASP A 176 -17.89 10.48 11.75
C ASP A 176 -17.52 10.07 10.32
N VAL A 177 -17.26 8.78 10.14
CA VAL A 177 -16.94 8.16 8.85
C VAL A 177 -17.87 6.98 8.56
N ALA A 178 -18.57 7.06 7.44
CA ALA A 178 -19.44 6.02 6.94
C ALA A 178 -18.66 4.96 6.13
N SER A 179 -19.12 3.71 6.19
CA SER A 179 -18.54 2.58 5.45
C SER A 179 -18.87 2.62 3.95
N ASP A 180 -19.78 3.48 3.52
CA ASP A 180 -20.16 3.71 2.11
C ASP A 180 -18.96 4.07 1.22
N ARG A 181 -17.93 4.76 1.76
CA ARG A 181 -16.69 5.08 1.05
C ARG A 181 -15.88 3.84 0.66
N LEU A 182 -16.08 2.71 1.33
CA LEU A 182 -15.45 1.43 1.02
C LEU A 182 -16.24 0.60 0.00
N THR A 183 -17.39 1.07 -0.49
CA THR A 183 -18.24 0.31 -1.45
C THR A 183 -17.47 -0.14 -2.69
N GLN A 184 -16.52 0.66 -3.20
CA GLN A 184 -15.68 0.30 -4.34
C GLN A 184 -14.76 -0.92 -4.09
N PHE A 185 -14.59 -1.34 -2.84
CA PHE A 185 -13.80 -2.49 -2.41
C PHE A 185 -14.66 -3.62 -1.83
N SER A 186 -15.99 -3.55 -1.95
CA SER A 186 -16.89 -4.50 -1.28
C SER A 186 -16.79 -5.93 -1.82
N GLU A 187 -16.37 -6.08 -3.08
CA GLU A 187 -16.30 -7.38 -3.76
C GLU A 187 -14.87 -7.85 -3.96
N GLU A 188 -14.62 -9.15 -3.86
CA GLU A 188 -13.31 -9.78 -4.10
C GLU A 188 -12.74 -9.44 -5.50
N SER A 189 -13.61 -9.30 -6.51
CA SER A 189 -13.21 -8.92 -7.86
C SER A 189 -12.55 -7.54 -7.92
N SER A 190 -12.93 -6.60 -7.04
CA SER A 190 -12.30 -5.28 -6.98
C SER A 190 -10.81 -5.37 -6.68
N PHE A 191 -10.41 -6.34 -5.83
CA PHE A 191 -9.00 -6.60 -5.54
C PHE A 191 -8.31 -7.24 -6.75
N HIS A 192 -8.87 -8.34 -7.30
CA HIS A 192 -8.25 -9.04 -8.44
C HIS A 192 -8.11 -8.19 -9.69
N ASP A 193 -9.04 -7.27 -9.95
CA ASP A 193 -9.01 -6.35 -11.10
C ASP A 193 -8.09 -5.12 -10.88
N SER A 194 -7.50 -4.98 -9.69
CA SER A 194 -6.61 -3.87 -9.34
C SER A 194 -5.13 -4.17 -9.57
N VAL A 195 -4.31 -3.13 -9.48
CA VAL A 195 -2.85 -3.26 -9.46
C VAL A 195 -2.39 -4.07 -8.24
N GLN A 196 -3.01 -3.83 -7.08
CA GLN A 196 -2.72 -4.51 -5.81
C GLN A 196 -2.97 -6.02 -5.91
N GLY A 197 -4.08 -6.44 -6.54
CA GLY A 197 -4.37 -7.86 -6.75
C GLY A 197 -3.33 -8.56 -7.63
N HIS A 198 -2.93 -7.92 -8.73
CA HIS A 198 -1.89 -8.46 -9.62
C HIS A 198 -0.51 -8.54 -8.96
N LEU A 199 -0.19 -7.57 -8.11
CA LEU A 199 1.03 -7.58 -7.32
C LEU A 199 0.96 -8.50 -6.09
N ASN A 200 -0.20 -9.12 -5.86
CA ASN A 200 -0.47 -9.94 -4.68
C ASN A 200 -0.10 -9.17 -3.39
N ASP A 201 -0.65 -7.96 -3.29
CA ASP A 201 -0.40 -7.04 -2.19
C ASP A 201 -1.17 -7.47 -0.93
N SER A 202 -0.51 -8.27 -0.09
CA SER A 202 -1.05 -8.70 1.20
C SER A 202 -1.28 -7.55 2.19
N GLU A 203 -0.63 -6.40 2.02
CA GLU A 203 -0.79 -5.26 2.93
C GLU A 203 -2.14 -4.59 2.70
N ALA A 204 -2.51 -4.36 1.43
CA ALA A 204 -3.84 -3.87 1.09
C ALA A 204 -4.97 -4.79 1.59
N LEU A 205 -4.79 -6.11 1.46
CA LEU A 205 -5.74 -7.10 1.99
C LEU A 205 -5.85 -7.06 3.51
N LEU A 206 -4.71 -7.00 4.20
CA LEU A 206 -4.67 -6.97 5.65
C LEU A 206 -5.34 -5.71 6.20
N GLU A 207 -5.10 -4.54 5.59
CA GLU A 207 -5.76 -3.30 6.01
C GLU A 207 -7.26 -3.29 5.73
N LEU A 208 -7.72 -3.86 4.61
CA LEU A 208 -9.15 -4.06 4.35
C LEU A 208 -9.80 -4.97 5.41
N TYR A 209 -9.14 -6.08 5.75
CA TYR A 209 -9.63 -6.97 6.80
C TYR A 209 -9.67 -6.28 8.18
N LYS A 210 -8.63 -5.54 8.56
CA LYS A 210 -8.63 -4.77 9.82
C LYS A 210 -9.73 -3.71 9.83
N ALA A 211 -9.95 -3.01 8.72
CA ALA A 211 -11.00 -2.02 8.56
C ALA A 211 -12.40 -2.63 8.69
N SER A 212 -12.63 -3.84 8.20
CA SER A 212 -13.93 -4.50 8.38
C SER A 212 -14.23 -4.86 9.83
N GLN A 213 -13.21 -5.01 10.68
CA GLN A 213 -13.42 -5.36 12.10
C GLN A 213 -13.93 -4.19 12.95
N VAL A 214 -13.81 -2.94 12.49
CA VAL A 214 -14.30 -1.75 13.23
C VAL A 214 -15.77 -1.43 12.90
N GLN A 215 -16.60 -2.48 12.86
CA GLN A 215 -18.04 -2.37 12.67
C GLN A 215 -18.69 -1.78 13.93
N ILE A 216 -19.51 -0.74 13.76
CA ILE A 216 -20.22 -0.08 14.88
C ILE A 216 -21.73 -0.33 14.80
N LEU A 217 -22.29 -0.43 13.59
CA LEU A 217 -23.71 -0.69 13.39
C LEU A 217 -23.94 -2.19 13.19
N LYS A 218 -25.09 -2.67 13.67
CA LYS A 218 -25.49 -4.08 13.53
C LYS A 218 -25.63 -4.52 12.06
N GLU A 219 -25.88 -3.59 11.15
CA GLU A 219 -26.01 -3.82 9.71
C GLU A 219 -25.03 -2.90 8.96
N GLU A 220 -23.81 -3.39 8.68
CA GLU A 220 -22.85 -2.74 7.78
C GLU A 220 -22.40 -3.75 6.71
N PRO A 221 -23.24 -4.06 5.71
CA PRO A 221 -22.99 -5.15 4.75
C PRO A 221 -21.71 -4.97 3.94
N ILE A 222 -21.27 -3.72 3.73
CA ILE A 222 -20.00 -3.42 3.07
C ILE A 222 -18.83 -3.99 3.89
N LEU A 223 -18.82 -3.78 5.21
CA LEU A 223 -17.77 -4.30 6.08
C LEU A 223 -17.88 -5.82 6.21
N GLU A 224 -19.08 -6.37 6.32
CA GLU A 224 -19.30 -7.82 6.38
C GLU A 224 -18.76 -8.53 5.12
N ASN A 225 -19.05 -7.98 3.94
CA ASN A 225 -18.53 -8.48 2.67
C ASN A 225 -17.00 -8.40 2.65
N ILE A 226 -16.43 -7.21 2.93
CA ILE A 226 -14.98 -6.99 2.98
C ILE A 226 -14.31 -7.99 3.92
N GLY A 227 -14.81 -8.12 5.14
CA GLY A 227 -14.24 -9.02 6.14
C GLY A 227 -14.29 -10.48 5.72
N SER A 228 -15.38 -10.91 5.10
CA SER A 228 -15.55 -12.29 4.62
C SER A 228 -14.54 -12.65 3.53
N TRP A 229 -14.48 -11.85 2.45
CA TRP A 229 -13.62 -12.21 1.31
C TRP A 229 -12.14 -11.95 1.59
N SER A 230 -11.80 -10.87 2.32
CA SER A 230 -10.40 -10.57 2.65
C SER A 230 -9.82 -11.60 3.62
N ALA A 231 -10.59 -12.06 4.62
CA ALA A 231 -10.15 -13.12 5.53
C ALA A 231 -9.89 -14.44 4.79
N LYS A 232 -10.79 -14.80 3.86
CA LYS A 232 -10.63 -16.00 3.04
C LYS A 232 -9.34 -15.92 2.22
N LEU A 233 -9.10 -14.81 1.53
CA LEU A 233 -7.91 -14.65 0.67
C LEU A 233 -6.61 -14.59 1.49
N LEU A 234 -6.61 -13.93 2.66
CA LEU A 234 -5.46 -13.93 3.57
C LEU A 234 -5.13 -15.35 4.07
N ASN A 235 -6.14 -16.15 4.42
CA ASN A 235 -5.94 -17.56 4.78
C ASN A 235 -5.37 -18.39 3.61
N GLU A 236 -5.85 -18.17 2.39
CA GLU A 236 -5.32 -18.83 1.19
C GLU A 236 -3.85 -18.46 0.93
N GLN A 237 -3.50 -17.18 1.10
CA GLN A 237 -2.12 -16.70 0.97
C GLN A 237 -1.21 -17.27 2.06
N LEU A 238 -1.68 -17.38 3.31
CA LEU A 238 -0.95 -18.04 4.40
C LEU A 238 -0.69 -19.52 4.08
N CYS A 239 -1.73 -20.28 3.73
CA CYS A 239 -1.61 -21.71 3.41
C CYS A 239 -0.69 -21.98 2.20
N SER A 240 -0.63 -21.04 1.26
CA SER A 240 0.17 -21.16 0.04
C SER A 240 1.57 -20.55 0.15
N ASN A 241 1.96 -19.98 1.30
CA ASN A 241 3.19 -19.20 1.49
C ASN A 241 3.34 -18.07 0.45
N LYS A 242 2.24 -17.38 0.14
CA LYS A 242 2.17 -16.26 -0.82
C LYS A 242 1.98 -14.90 -0.15
N ILE A 243 2.25 -14.77 1.15
CA ILE A 243 2.23 -13.45 1.79
C ILE A 243 3.35 -12.58 1.20
N SER A 244 3.03 -11.33 0.87
CA SER A 244 3.98 -10.37 0.33
C SER A 244 5.14 -10.14 1.32
N ARG A 245 6.35 -9.85 0.81
CA ARG A 245 7.54 -9.68 1.67
C ARG A 245 7.46 -8.48 2.62
N SER A 246 6.56 -7.54 2.35
CA SER A 246 6.35 -6.35 3.19
C SER A 246 5.53 -6.65 4.45
N VAL A 247 4.82 -7.79 4.48
CA VAL A 247 3.94 -8.17 5.59
C VAL A 247 4.53 -9.37 6.32
N ASP A 248 4.46 -9.37 7.64
CA ASP A 248 4.81 -10.55 8.43
C ASP A 248 3.67 -11.57 8.39
N PRO A 249 3.90 -12.83 7.95
CA PRO A 249 2.90 -13.88 8.06
C PRO A 249 2.37 -14.06 9.49
N ALA A 250 3.20 -13.82 10.52
CA ALA A 250 2.77 -13.89 11.92
C ALA A 250 1.76 -12.79 12.27
N GLU A 251 1.85 -11.59 11.67
CA GLU A 251 0.86 -10.52 11.85
C GLU A 251 -0.48 -10.93 11.25
N VAL A 252 -0.46 -11.51 10.05
CA VAL A 252 -1.70 -11.98 9.39
C VAL A 252 -2.35 -13.08 10.21
N GLU A 253 -1.56 -14.04 10.71
CA GLU A 253 -2.07 -15.12 11.56
C GLU A 253 -2.65 -14.60 12.88
N HIS A 254 -1.97 -13.64 13.53
CA HIS A 254 -2.42 -13.00 14.77
C HIS A 254 -3.75 -12.28 14.58
N VAL A 255 -3.83 -11.42 13.56
CA VAL A 255 -5.01 -10.62 13.23
C VAL A 255 -6.22 -11.47 12.84
N LEU A 256 -6.03 -12.59 12.13
CA LEU A 256 -7.13 -13.50 11.78
C LEU A 256 -7.63 -14.35 12.95
N LYS A 257 -6.77 -14.62 13.95
CA LYS A 257 -7.12 -15.48 15.10
C LYS A 257 -7.83 -14.73 16.21
N ILE A 258 -7.43 -13.48 16.46
CA ILE A 258 -7.92 -12.71 17.61
C ILE A 258 -9.01 -11.76 17.14
N PRO A 259 -10.26 -11.90 17.64
CA PRO A 259 -11.32 -10.94 17.35
C PRO A 259 -10.90 -9.54 17.79
N PHE A 260 -11.12 -8.53 16.95
CA PHE A 260 -10.72 -7.15 17.24
C PHE A 260 -11.19 -6.68 18.63
N TYR A 261 -12.49 -6.79 18.92
CA TYR A 261 -13.07 -6.43 20.22
C TYR A 261 -12.75 -7.39 21.37
N GLY A 262 -12.01 -8.47 21.11
CA GLY A 262 -11.51 -9.41 22.14
C GLY A 262 -10.07 -9.15 22.55
N THR A 263 -9.41 -8.15 21.96
CA THR A 263 -8.00 -7.85 22.18
C THR A 263 -7.81 -6.94 23.40
N LEU A 264 -6.80 -7.23 24.22
CA LEU A 264 -6.39 -6.33 25.31
C LEU A 264 -5.18 -5.51 24.84
N ASP A 265 -5.28 -4.18 24.92
CA ASP A 265 -4.25 -3.25 24.42
C ASP A 265 -2.84 -3.61 24.91
N ARG A 266 -2.68 -3.96 26.18
CA ARG A 266 -1.36 -4.34 26.74
C ARG A 266 -0.79 -5.61 26.12
N LEU A 267 -1.62 -6.60 25.78
CA LEU A 267 -1.16 -7.81 25.10
C LEU A 267 -0.77 -7.50 23.66
N GLU A 268 -1.55 -6.63 23.00
CA GLU A 268 -1.28 -6.19 21.64
C GLU A 268 0.02 -5.38 21.57
N HIS A 269 0.22 -4.43 22.47
CA HIS A 269 1.46 -3.66 22.56
C HIS A 269 2.67 -4.56 22.73
N ARG A 270 2.58 -5.53 23.65
CA ARG A 270 3.67 -6.49 23.87
C ARG A 270 3.96 -7.31 22.64
N TRP A 271 2.92 -7.86 22.00
CA TRP A 271 3.07 -8.67 20.80
C TRP A 271 3.75 -7.88 19.69
N ASN A 272 3.31 -6.63 19.46
CA ASN A 272 3.90 -5.75 18.46
C ASN A 272 5.35 -5.39 18.79
N ILE A 273 5.69 -5.08 20.05
CA ILE A 273 7.08 -4.82 20.46
C ILE A 273 7.98 -6.04 20.18
N GLU A 274 7.51 -7.26 20.49
CA GLU A 274 8.28 -8.49 20.31
C GLU A 274 8.44 -8.91 18.83
N HIS A 275 7.47 -8.58 17.97
CA HIS A 275 7.44 -9.02 16.56
C HIS A 275 7.80 -7.91 15.55
N SER A 276 8.11 -6.71 16.03
CA SER A 276 8.47 -5.58 15.17
C SER A 276 9.79 -5.82 14.44
N LYS A 277 9.75 -5.66 13.12
CA LYS A 277 10.93 -5.71 12.27
C LYS A 277 11.52 -4.32 12.13
N ILE A 278 12.74 -4.17 12.63
CA ILE A 278 13.50 -2.93 12.52
C ILE A 278 14.04 -2.82 11.09
N GLY A 279 13.67 -1.72 10.44
CA GLY A 279 14.04 -1.50 9.05
C GLY A 279 13.34 -2.45 8.06
N GLY A 280 13.72 -2.32 6.79
CA GLY A 280 13.08 -3.02 5.68
C GLY A 280 12.95 -2.14 4.45
N PHE A 281 12.36 -2.70 3.41
CA PHE A 281 12.01 -1.98 2.19
C PHE A 281 10.67 -2.50 1.70
N GLN A 282 9.81 -1.60 1.27
CA GLN A 282 8.64 -1.96 0.48
C GLN A 282 9.04 -2.05 -1.00
N MET A 283 8.30 -2.84 -1.76
CA MET A 283 8.57 -3.07 -3.17
C MET A 283 7.35 -2.65 -4.00
N LEU A 284 7.53 -1.61 -4.81
CA LEU A 284 6.63 -1.29 -5.93
C LEU A 284 7.43 -1.51 -7.23
N LYS A 285 7.51 -0.51 -8.11
CA LYS A 285 8.39 -0.56 -9.29
C LYS A 285 9.87 -0.57 -8.93
N SER A 286 10.20 0.01 -7.79
CA SER A 286 11.51 -0.04 -7.18
C SER A 286 11.38 -0.20 -5.67
N ALA A 287 12.42 -0.73 -5.03
CA ALA A 287 12.49 -0.74 -3.58
C ALA A 287 12.52 0.70 -3.04
N TYR A 288 11.81 0.94 -1.95
CA TYR A 288 11.84 2.21 -1.25
C TYR A 288 11.76 2.00 0.26
N ARG A 289 12.16 3.01 1.02
CA ARG A 289 11.96 3.06 2.46
C ARG A 289 10.79 3.99 2.76
N ASP A 290 9.90 3.53 3.62
CA ASP A 290 8.77 4.29 4.12
C ASP A 290 9.03 4.73 5.58
N CYS A 291 8.06 5.36 6.23
CA CYS A 291 8.00 5.51 7.68
C CYS A 291 8.07 4.12 8.33
N GLN A 292 9.25 3.73 8.81
CA GLN A 292 9.50 2.44 9.42
C GLN A 292 9.76 2.57 10.91
N VAL A 293 9.42 1.51 11.62
CA VAL A 293 9.86 1.28 13.00
C VAL A 293 11.39 1.31 13.02
N ASP A 294 11.94 2.24 13.79
CA ASP A 294 13.37 2.30 14.08
C ASP A 294 13.69 1.76 15.48
N GLU A 295 14.99 1.61 15.78
CA GLU A 295 15.47 1.12 17.08
C GLU A 295 15.01 2.01 18.23
N GLY A 296 14.88 3.32 18.01
CA GLY A 296 14.45 4.28 19.01
C GLY A 296 12.98 4.09 19.40
N MET A 297 12.11 3.84 18.42
CA MET A 297 10.69 3.56 18.67
C MET A 297 10.51 2.27 19.47
N VAL A 298 11.21 1.20 19.11
CA VAL A 298 11.14 -0.08 19.84
C VAL A 298 11.68 0.07 21.26
N ALA A 299 12.80 0.77 21.44
CA ALA A 299 13.36 1.03 22.76
C ALA A 299 12.39 1.82 23.64
N LEU A 300 11.82 2.91 23.10
CA LEU A 300 10.82 3.73 23.81
C LEU A 300 9.60 2.90 24.22
N ALA A 301 9.10 2.05 23.32
CA ALA A 301 7.95 1.19 23.58
C ALA A 301 8.26 0.13 24.66
N ALA A 302 9.43 -0.53 24.57
CA ALA A 302 9.86 -1.50 25.55
C ALA A 302 10.04 -0.85 26.94
N ASP A 303 10.67 0.31 27.03
CA ASP A 303 10.86 1.03 28.30
C ASP A 303 9.52 1.44 28.91
N GLY A 304 8.60 1.99 28.12
CA GLY A 304 7.25 2.36 28.56
C GLY A 304 6.43 1.15 29.03
N PHE A 305 6.57 0.02 28.34
CA PHE A 305 5.93 -1.24 28.71
C PHE A 305 6.46 -1.76 30.06
N HIS A 306 7.78 -1.87 30.21
CA HIS A 306 8.42 -2.34 31.45
C HIS A 306 8.11 -1.44 32.64
N ALA A 307 8.18 -0.12 32.46
CA ALA A 307 7.84 0.84 33.51
C ALA A 307 6.41 0.63 34.03
N SER A 308 5.45 0.47 33.12
CA SER A 308 4.06 0.19 33.50
C SER A 308 3.91 -1.16 34.22
N GLN A 309 4.62 -2.19 33.75
CA GLN A 309 4.56 -3.53 34.32
C GLN A 309 5.07 -3.57 35.77
N VAL A 310 6.12 -2.80 36.10
CA VAL A 310 6.64 -2.69 37.46
C VAL A 310 5.57 -2.12 38.40
N TRP A 311 4.81 -1.11 37.97
CA TRP A 311 3.70 -0.57 38.77
C TRP A 311 2.60 -1.61 38.99
N TYR A 312 2.18 -2.32 37.95
CA TYR A 312 1.17 -3.38 38.09
C TYR A 312 1.59 -4.50 39.02
N GLN A 313 2.87 -4.87 39.05
CA GLN A 313 3.39 -5.87 39.98
C GLN A 313 3.35 -5.43 41.45
N GLN A 314 3.35 -4.12 41.72
CA GLN A 314 3.20 -3.59 43.08
C GLN A 314 1.74 -3.53 43.53
N GLU A 315 0.80 -3.48 42.57
CA GLU A 315 -0.64 -3.45 42.84
C GLU A 315 -1.24 -4.85 43.08
N LEU A 316 -0.56 -5.92 42.65
CA LEU A 316 -0.94 -7.33 42.81
C LEU A 316 -0.51 -7.91 44.17
#